data_AF-A0A7S3UK68-F1
#
_entry.id   AF-A0A7S3UK68-F1
#
_cell.length_a   1.000
_cell.length_b   1.000
_cell.length_c   1.000
_cell.angle_alpha   90.00
_cell.angle_beta   90.00
_cell.angle_gamma   90.00
#
_symmetry.space_group_name_H-M   'P 1'
#
loop_
_entity.id
_entity.type
_entity.pdbx_description
1 polymer ?
#
loop_
_entity_poly.entity_id
_entity_poly.type
_entity_poly.pdbx_seq_one_letter_code
_entity_poly.pdbx_strand_id
1 'polypeptide(L)'
;MLRRIPYSYTPSELLDELTESMDFFKGSFDFCYLPANCRHSCNVGYAFINFRRPEVCRRFLETACLHRFRKQAGSTRVYAKVSYAHVQGLHANLEYLKRTRVGTVSAKNMTGMYSPMVFVEGVEKPLSVQEFSRISVFHDQRPSISEVSTSVSATPDLLPMEYYDEVSIELLSLLFSLSNDVELNSYGNPFHVDEHALFD
;
A
#
# COMPACT_ATOMS: atom_id res chain seq x y z
N MET A 1 1.87 5.66 -0.55
CA MET A 1 0.61 5.94 -1.30
C MET A 1 0.33 4.76 -2.21
N LEU A 2 -0.83 4.12 -2.02
CA LEU A 2 -1.35 3.03 -2.83
C LEU A 2 -2.40 3.60 -3.81
N ARG A 3 -2.37 3.18 -5.07
CA ARG A 3 -3.18 3.72 -6.17
C ARG A 3 -3.81 2.58 -6.98
N ARG A 4 -4.83 2.94 -7.78
CA ARG A 4 -5.66 2.02 -8.58
C ARG A 4 -6.50 1.09 -7.72
N ILE A 5 -7.00 1.63 -6.61
CA ILE A 5 -7.93 0.93 -5.72
C ILE A 5 -9.32 1.02 -6.35
N PRO A 6 -10.07 -0.09 -6.50
CA PRO A 6 -11.45 -0.04 -6.98
C PRO A 6 -12.33 0.83 -6.08
N TYR A 7 -13.23 1.61 -6.68
CA TYR A 7 -14.02 2.64 -5.97
C TYR A 7 -14.98 2.09 -4.90
N SER A 8 -15.25 0.79 -4.92
CA SER A 8 -16.13 0.08 -3.99
C SER A 8 -15.46 -0.42 -2.71
N TYR A 9 -14.13 -0.23 -2.56
CA TYR A 9 -13.45 -0.55 -1.31
C TYR A 9 -13.76 0.49 -0.23
N THR A 10 -14.06 -0.03 0.95
CA THR A 10 -13.93 0.65 2.24
C THR A 10 -12.48 0.53 2.76
N PRO A 11 -12.06 1.37 3.73
CA PRO A 11 -10.75 1.27 4.35
C PRO A 11 -10.52 -0.09 5.03
N SER A 12 -11.53 -0.61 5.74
CA SER A 12 -11.44 -1.91 6.43
C SER A 12 -11.25 -3.05 5.42
N GLU A 13 -12.09 -3.14 4.39
CA GLU A 13 -11.96 -4.19 3.36
C GLU A 13 -10.62 -4.13 2.61
N LEU A 14 -10.08 -2.92 2.41
CA LEU A 14 -8.76 -2.74 1.81
C LEU A 14 -7.67 -3.32 2.71
N LEU A 15 -7.70 -3.00 4.01
CA LEU A 15 -6.72 -3.50 4.97
C LEU A 15 -6.83 -5.01 5.18
N ASP A 16 -8.04 -5.55 5.25
CA ASP A 16 -8.29 -6.98 5.39
C ASP A 16 -7.69 -7.73 4.20
N GLU A 17 -7.95 -7.27 2.97
CA GLU A 17 -7.39 -7.89 1.78
C GLU A 17 -5.85 -7.81 1.71
N LEU A 18 -5.26 -6.65 2.05
CA LEU A 18 -3.80 -6.51 2.08
C LEU A 18 -3.19 -7.40 3.18
N THR A 19 -3.86 -7.54 4.31
CA THR A 19 -3.42 -8.41 5.41
C THR A 19 -3.52 -9.89 5.04
N GLU A 20 -4.57 -10.30 4.34
CA GLU A 20 -4.77 -11.68 3.87
C GLU A 20 -3.81 -12.06 2.72
N SER A 21 -3.44 -11.09 1.87
CA SER A 21 -2.57 -11.33 0.71
C SER A 21 -1.07 -11.21 1.03
N MET A 22 -0.70 -10.54 2.12
CA MET A 22 0.69 -10.26 2.46
C MET A 22 0.92 -10.44 3.98
N ASP A 23 1.48 -11.58 4.39
CA ASP A 23 1.68 -11.91 5.81
C ASP A 23 2.47 -10.84 6.58
N PHE A 24 3.46 -10.22 5.93
CA PHE A 24 4.30 -9.18 6.54
C PHE A 24 3.54 -7.86 6.80
N PHE A 25 2.33 -7.70 6.26
CA PHE A 25 1.54 -6.49 6.38
C PHE A 25 0.82 -6.41 7.74
N LYS A 26 0.43 -7.55 8.33
CA LYS A 26 -0.33 -7.58 9.59
C LYS A 26 0.44 -6.90 10.73
N GLY A 27 -0.17 -5.90 11.38
CA GLY A 27 0.42 -5.18 12.51
C GLY A 27 1.64 -4.31 12.16
N SER A 28 1.95 -4.15 10.87
CA SER A 28 3.13 -3.44 10.38
C SER A 28 2.89 -1.95 10.07
N PHE A 29 1.63 -1.53 10.10
CA PHE A 29 1.17 -0.17 9.84
C PHE A 29 0.51 0.44 11.08
N ASP A 30 0.51 1.76 11.15
CA ASP A 30 -0.09 2.53 12.25
C ASP A 30 -1.09 3.60 11.77
N PHE A 31 -1.23 3.77 10.45
CA PHE A 31 -2.18 4.69 9.83
C PHE A 31 -2.64 4.19 8.48
N CYS A 32 -3.94 4.30 8.22
CA CYS A 32 -4.54 4.12 6.91
C CYS A 32 -5.56 5.22 6.65
N TYR A 33 -5.50 5.84 5.48
CA TYR A 33 -6.51 6.80 5.04
C TYR A 33 -6.84 6.59 3.57
N LEU A 34 -8.10 6.22 3.31
CA LEU A 34 -8.70 6.07 1.99
C LEU A 34 -9.74 7.20 1.82
N PRO A 35 -9.41 8.30 1.13
CA PRO A 35 -10.34 9.39 0.94
C PRO A 35 -11.55 8.93 0.12
N ALA A 36 -12.70 9.52 0.41
CA ALA A 36 -13.95 9.20 -0.25
C ALA A 36 -14.73 10.41 -0.70
N ASN A 37 -15.50 10.19 -1.77
CA ASN A 37 -16.53 11.11 -2.19
C ASN A 37 -17.81 10.80 -1.44
N CYS A 38 -18.11 11.59 -0.41
CA CYS A 38 -19.30 11.41 0.43
C CYS A 38 -20.63 11.51 -0.35
N ARG A 39 -20.65 12.10 -1.56
CA ARG A 39 -21.86 12.19 -2.38
C ARG A 39 -22.19 10.88 -3.11
N HIS A 40 -21.17 10.09 -3.44
CA HIS A 40 -21.30 8.88 -4.25
C HIS A 40 -20.93 7.60 -3.47
N SER A 41 -20.68 7.73 -2.16
CA SER A 41 -20.35 6.62 -1.25
C SER A 41 -19.20 5.74 -1.76
N CYS A 42 -18.25 6.33 -2.49
CA CYS A 42 -17.14 5.63 -3.11
C CYS A 42 -15.80 6.28 -2.75
N ASN A 43 -14.73 5.49 -2.75
CA ASN A 43 -13.39 6.05 -2.57
C ASN A 43 -12.93 6.81 -3.83
N VAL A 44 -11.79 7.49 -3.74
CA VAL A 44 -11.20 8.25 -4.86
C VAL A 44 -10.08 7.51 -5.61
N GLY A 45 -9.88 6.23 -5.33
CA GLY A 45 -8.95 5.34 -6.06
C GLY A 45 -7.52 5.29 -5.54
N TYR A 46 -7.25 5.88 -4.36
CA TYR A 46 -5.93 5.84 -3.71
C TYR A 46 -6.03 5.92 -2.19
N ALA A 47 -5.03 5.37 -1.51
CA ALA A 47 -4.91 5.39 -0.05
C ALA A 47 -3.50 5.81 0.41
N PHE A 48 -3.43 6.34 1.62
CA PHE A 48 -2.20 6.56 2.36
C PHE A 48 -2.09 5.53 3.47
N ILE A 49 -0.98 4.82 3.51
CA ILE A 49 -0.67 3.81 4.53
C ILE A 49 0.68 4.21 5.11
N ASN A 50 0.77 4.35 6.44
CA ASN A 50 2.03 4.58 7.13
C ASN A 50 2.50 3.28 7.78
N PHE A 51 3.74 2.91 7.49
CA PHE A 51 4.37 1.74 8.08
C PHE A 51 5.19 2.15 9.31
N ARG A 52 5.22 1.28 10.32
CA ARG A 52 6.02 1.48 11.54
C ARG A 52 7.52 1.34 11.30
N ARG A 53 7.88 0.58 10.27
CA ARG A 53 9.26 0.19 9.96
C ARG A 53 9.60 0.45 8.48
N PRO A 54 10.73 1.10 8.17
CA PRO A 54 11.16 1.31 6.79
C PRO A 54 11.31 0.02 5.99
N GLU A 55 11.78 -1.06 6.62
CA GLU A 55 12.00 -2.36 5.96
C GLU A 55 10.69 -2.96 5.42
N VAL A 56 9.59 -2.85 6.17
CA VAL A 56 8.26 -3.31 5.73
C VAL A 56 7.75 -2.43 4.59
N CYS A 57 7.96 -1.11 4.67
CA CYS A 57 7.60 -0.19 3.59
C CYS A 57 8.32 -0.56 2.28
N ARG A 58 9.62 -0.91 2.34
CA ARG A 58 10.38 -1.37 1.18
C ARG A 58 9.80 -2.66 0.60
N ARG A 59 9.55 -3.67 1.44
CA ARG A 59 8.91 -4.92 0.99
C ARG A 59 7.55 -4.68 0.35
N PHE A 60 6.73 -3.80 0.93
CA PHE A 60 5.44 -3.42 0.37
C PHE A 60 5.56 -2.76 -1.00
N LEU A 61 6.57 -1.90 -1.22
CA LEU A 61 6.81 -1.29 -2.53
C LEU A 61 7.13 -2.33 -3.62
N GLU A 62 7.85 -3.38 -3.25
CA GLU A 62 8.27 -4.46 -4.15
C GLU A 62 7.13 -5.42 -4.49
N THR A 63 6.28 -5.78 -3.51
CA THR A 63 5.24 -6.80 -3.72
C THR A 63 3.91 -6.21 -4.16
N ALA A 64 3.53 -5.04 -3.65
CA ALA A 64 2.18 -4.51 -3.88
C ALA A 64 1.96 -4.07 -5.33
N CYS A 65 3.00 -3.84 -6.13
CA CYS A 65 2.86 -3.57 -7.56
C CYS A 65 2.37 -4.79 -8.37
N LEU A 66 2.45 -5.99 -7.80
CA LEU A 66 1.94 -7.24 -8.36
C LEU A 66 0.53 -7.57 -7.86
N HIS A 67 0.00 -6.80 -6.90
CA HIS A 67 -1.31 -7.06 -6.30
C HIS A 67 -2.46 -6.72 -7.26
N ARG A 68 -3.45 -7.62 -7.30
CA ARG A 68 -4.72 -7.41 -8.00
C ARG A 68 -5.85 -7.45 -6.98
N PHE A 69 -6.64 -6.37 -6.98
CA PHE A 69 -7.74 -6.24 -6.04
C PHE A 69 -8.89 -7.20 -6.36
N ARG A 70 -9.45 -7.87 -5.35
CA ARG A 70 -10.58 -8.82 -5.53
C ARG A 70 -11.81 -8.17 -6.15
N LYS A 71 -12.18 -6.96 -5.72
CA LYS A 71 -13.32 -6.20 -6.30
C LYS A 71 -13.03 -5.62 -7.68
N GLN A 72 -11.91 -6.01 -8.29
CA GLN A 72 -11.56 -5.73 -9.67
C GLN A 72 -11.81 -6.93 -10.60
N ALA A 73 -12.53 -7.95 -10.11
CA ALA A 73 -12.98 -9.10 -10.90
C ALA A 73 -13.63 -8.61 -12.21
N GLY A 74 -13.01 -8.94 -13.35
CA GLY A 74 -13.42 -8.49 -14.68
C GLY A 74 -12.39 -7.63 -15.41
N SER A 75 -11.45 -6.98 -14.71
CA SER A 75 -10.36 -6.23 -15.33
C SER A 75 -9.01 -6.88 -15.01
N THR A 76 -8.53 -7.70 -15.94
CA THR A 76 -7.32 -8.53 -15.77
C THR A 76 -6.00 -7.76 -15.88
N ARG A 77 -6.04 -6.48 -16.28
CA ARG A 77 -4.85 -5.70 -16.65
C ARG A 77 -4.47 -4.62 -15.65
N VAL A 78 -5.23 -4.42 -14.58
CA VAL A 78 -4.99 -3.31 -13.65
C VAL A 78 -4.37 -3.82 -12.36
N TYR A 79 -3.06 -3.66 -12.24
CA TYR A 79 -2.32 -3.90 -11.00
C TYR A 79 -2.30 -2.63 -10.15
N ALA A 80 -2.22 -2.81 -8.83
CA ALA A 80 -1.97 -1.73 -7.90
C ALA A 80 -0.68 -0.97 -8.24
N LYS A 81 -0.65 0.32 -7.91
CA LYS A 81 0.55 1.16 -8.04
C LYS A 81 0.93 1.74 -6.70
N VAL A 82 2.21 1.71 -6.37
CA VAL A 82 2.72 2.25 -5.10
C VAL A 82 3.79 3.28 -5.37
N SER A 83 3.85 4.29 -4.50
CA SER A 83 4.97 5.23 -4.38
C SER A 83 5.06 5.76 -2.97
N TYR A 84 6.19 6.36 -2.61
CA TYR A 84 6.25 7.21 -1.43
C TYR A 84 5.23 8.35 -1.52
N ALA A 85 4.63 8.69 -0.37
CA ALA A 85 3.74 9.84 -0.24
C ALA A 85 4.56 11.11 -0.01
N HIS A 86 3.98 12.28 -0.28
CA HIS A 86 4.65 13.55 0.02
C HIS A 86 4.78 13.79 1.52
N VAL A 87 3.72 13.49 2.28
CA VAL A 87 3.73 13.53 3.75
C VAL A 87 4.20 12.18 4.30
N GLN A 88 5.18 12.20 5.20
CA GLN A 88 5.84 11.00 5.72
C GLN A 88 5.73 10.93 7.25
N GLY A 89 5.38 9.75 7.78
CA GLY A 89 5.24 9.50 9.21
C GLY A 89 3.85 9.79 9.76
N LEU A 90 3.46 9.06 10.80
CA LEU A 90 2.16 9.16 11.46
C LEU A 90 1.84 10.60 11.91
N HIS A 91 2.75 11.23 12.66
CA HIS A 91 2.55 12.57 13.20
C HIS A 91 2.27 13.61 12.10
N ALA A 92 3.09 13.61 11.04
CA ALA A 92 2.92 14.56 9.94
C ALA A 92 1.62 14.31 9.16
N ASN A 93 1.22 13.05 8.97
CA ASN A 93 -0.06 12.72 8.33
C ASN A 93 -1.25 13.24 9.14
N LEU A 94 -1.19 13.10 10.46
CA LEU A 94 -2.25 13.58 11.34
C LEU A 94 -2.30 15.10 11.39
N GLU A 95 -1.15 15.78 11.53
CA GLU A 95 -1.04 17.23 11.43
C GLU A 95 -1.57 17.78 10.11
N TYR A 96 -1.26 17.08 9.01
CA TYR A 96 -1.82 17.40 7.70
C TYR A 96 -3.35 17.28 7.70
N LEU A 97 -3.89 16.16 8.18
CA LEU A 97 -5.34 15.95 8.24
C LEU A 97 -6.07 17.01 9.07
N LYS A 98 -5.47 17.52 10.15
CA LYS A 98 -6.07 18.61 10.97
C LYS A 98 -6.41 19.85 10.15
N ARG A 99 -5.60 20.13 9.12
CA ARG A 99 -5.73 21.31 8.25
C ARG A 99 -6.69 21.06 7.08
N THR A 100 -7.09 19.82 6.86
CA THR A 100 -8.04 19.44 5.80
C THR A 100 -9.48 19.49 6.32
N ARG A 101 -10.45 19.53 5.38
CA ARG A 101 -11.88 19.43 5.72
C ARG A 101 -12.19 18.20 6.58
N VAL A 102 -11.53 17.07 6.33
CA VAL A 102 -11.71 15.83 7.10
C VAL A 102 -11.38 16.03 8.58
N GLY A 103 -10.31 16.76 8.90
CA GLY A 103 -9.95 17.08 10.28
C GLY A 103 -10.88 18.10 10.96
N THR A 104 -11.65 18.87 10.19
CA THR A 104 -12.65 19.82 10.72
C THR A 104 -14.01 19.16 11.00
N VAL A 105 -14.26 17.97 10.46
CA VAL A 105 -15.49 17.21 10.75
C VAL A 105 -15.33 16.57 12.12
N SER A 106 -16.27 16.84 13.03
CA SER A 106 -16.34 16.16 14.32
C SER A 106 -16.41 14.65 14.11
N ALA A 107 -15.71 13.85 14.93
CA ALA A 107 -15.73 12.38 14.84
C ALA A 107 -17.15 11.80 14.87
N LYS A 108 -18.12 12.50 15.49
CA LYS A 108 -19.55 12.13 15.49
C LYS A 108 -20.26 12.31 14.14
N ASN A 109 -19.75 13.19 13.29
CA ASN A 109 -20.31 13.54 11.98
C ASN A 109 -19.49 12.97 10.81
N MET A 110 -18.34 12.38 11.10
CA MET A 110 -17.56 11.67 10.09
C MET A 110 -18.32 10.39 9.75
N THR A 111 -18.65 10.21 8.48
CA THR A 111 -19.26 8.97 8.00
C THR A 111 -18.27 7.85 8.30
N GLY A 112 -18.51 7.08 9.36
CA GLY A 112 -17.51 6.17 9.96
C GLY A 112 -16.85 5.20 8.99
N MET A 113 -17.48 4.98 7.83
CA MET A 113 -17.05 4.10 6.77
C MET A 113 -15.77 4.55 6.03
N TYR A 114 -15.37 5.84 6.07
CA TYR A 114 -14.18 6.34 5.37
C TYR A 114 -13.27 7.22 6.24
N SER A 115 -13.42 7.10 7.56
CA SER A 115 -12.58 7.78 8.53
C SER A 115 -11.11 7.35 8.39
N PRO A 116 -10.14 8.25 8.56
CA PRO A 116 -8.76 7.84 8.76
C PRO A 116 -8.67 6.89 9.97
N MET A 117 -8.00 5.76 9.78
CA MET A 117 -7.79 4.74 10.80
C MET A 117 -6.37 4.89 11.36
N VAL A 118 -6.25 4.84 12.69
CA VAL A 118 -4.95 4.82 13.38
C VAL A 118 -4.89 3.64 14.32
N PHE A 119 -3.71 3.05 14.42
CA PHE A 119 -3.46 1.85 15.19
C PHE A 119 -2.36 2.13 16.21
N VAL A 120 -2.68 1.91 17.48
CA VAL A 120 -1.72 1.97 18.58
C VAL A 120 -1.58 0.55 19.12
N GLU A 121 -0.36 0.02 19.08
CA GLU A 121 -0.09 -1.38 19.48
C GLU A 121 -0.94 -2.41 18.71
N GLY A 122 -1.26 -2.12 17.45
CA GLY A 122 -2.08 -2.99 16.60
C GLY A 122 -3.58 -2.90 16.86
N VAL A 123 -4.02 -2.10 17.83
CA VAL A 123 -5.43 -1.86 18.12
C VAL A 123 -5.87 -0.57 17.45
N GLU A 124 -6.95 -0.64 16.68
CA GLU A 124 -7.57 0.55 16.09
C GLU A 124 -8.03 1.50 17.18
N LYS A 125 -7.64 2.77 17.06
CA LYS A 125 -8.12 3.86 17.88
C LYS A 125 -8.91 4.79 16.97
N PRO A 126 -10.25 4.91 17.15
CA PRO A 126 -11.04 5.86 16.37
C PRO A 126 -10.54 7.26 16.71
N LEU A 127 -10.00 7.98 15.73
CA LEU A 127 -9.47 9.33 15.96
C LEU A 127 -10.47 10.41 15.59
N SER A 128 -10.72 11.33 16.51
CA SER A 128 -10.79 12.75 16.16
C SER A 128 -9.38 13.34 16.12
N VAL A 129 -9.16 14.27 15.19
CA VAL A 129 -7.94 15.08 15.09
C VAL A 129 -7.54 15.75 16.43
N GLN A 130 -8.50 16.02 17.31
CA GLN A 130 -8.30 16.67 18.61
C GLN A 130 -7.76 15.73 19.68
N GLU A 131 -8.16 14.45 19.67
CA GLU A 131 -7.71 13.44 20.64
C GLU A 131 -6.22 13.13 20.51
N PHE A 132 -5.65 13.29 19.30
CA PHE A 132 -4.23 13.07 19.08
C PHE A 132 -3.32 14.06 19.84
N SER A 133 -3.81 15.26 20.19
CA SER A 133 -3.04 16.20 21.04
C SER A 133 -2.74 15.64 22.43
N ARG A 134 -3.50 14.63 22.88
CA ARG A 134 -3.36 13.97 24.18
C ARG A 134 -2.56 12.67 24.10
N ILE A 135 -2.39 12.11 22.90
CA ILE A 135 -1.56 10.95 22.68
C ILE A 135 -0.14 11.46 22.43
N SER A 136 0.53 11.84 23.52
CA SER A 136 1.98 11.88 23.57
C SER A 136 2.50 10.44 23.39
N VAL A 137 2.68 10.01 22.14
CA VAL A 137 3.38 8.75 21.88
C VAL A 137 4.85 9.00 22.16
N PHE A 138 5.29 8.42 23.27
CA PHE A 138 6.67 8.35 23.69
C PHE A 138 7.57 7.79 22.58
N HIS A 139 8.74 8.42 22.46
CA HIS A 139 9.95 7.94 21.80
C HIS A 139 9.96 7.77 20.28
N ASP A 140 10.16 8.90 19.61
CA ASP A 140 10.98 8.96 18.41
C ASP A 140 12.44 8.64 18.80
N GLN A 141 12.77 7.36 19.03
CA GLN A 141 14.16 6.90 19.03
C GLN A 141 14.63 6.80 17.58
N ARG A 142 14.68 7.94 16.91
CA ARG A 142 15.69 8.11 15.86
C ARG A 142 16.99 8.40 16.60
N PRO A 143 18.02 7.54 16.51
CA PRO A 143 19.34 7.96 16.98
C PRO A 143 19.70 9.23 16.20
N SER A 144 19.94 10.32 16.93
CA SER A 144 20.42 11.57 16.35
C SER A 144 21.73 11.27 15.62
N ILE A 145 21.75 11.53 14.31
CA ILE A 145 22.99 11.52 13.53
C ILE A 145 23.77 12.77 13.94
N SER A 146 24.49 12.65 15.04
CA SER A 146 25.58 13.52 15.43
C SER A 146 26.64 12.62 16.03
N GLU A 147 27.83 12.63 15.44
CA GLU A 147 29.04 11.90 15.84
C GLU A 147 29.25 10.50 15.24
N VAL A 148 29.52 10.44 13.93
CA VAL A 148 30.64 9.62 13.43
C VAL A 148 31.39 10.43 12.39
N SER A 149 32.37 11.20 12.87
CA SER A 149 33.46 11.72 12.07
C SER A 149 34.44 10.57 11.86
N THR A 150 34.34 9.85 10.74
CA THR A 150 35.44 9.00 10.30
C THR A 150 35.59 9.11 8.79
N SER A 151 36.67 9.77 8.40
CA SER A 151 37.23 9.74 7.06
C SER A 151 37.51 8.30 6.64
N VAL A 152 36.80 7.79 5.64
CA VAL A 152 37.23 6.60 4.89
C VAL A 152 37.04 6.89 3.40
N SER A 153 38.15 6.76 2.70
CA SER A 153 38.36 7.03 1.28
C SER A 153 37.48 6.16 0.39
N ALA A 154 37.02 6.76 -0.71
CA ALA A 154 36.28 6.10 -1.77
C ALA A 154 37.11 5.00 -2.46
N THR A 155 36.56 3.78 -2.47
CA THR A 155 36.73 2.79 -3.55
C THR A 155 35.37 2.16 -3.84
N PRO A 156 34.97 1.97 -5.10
CA PRO A 156 33.76 1.26 -5.45
C PRO A 156 34.03 -0.24 -5.39
N ASP A 157 33.78 -0.87 -4.26
CA ASP A 157 33.80 -2.33 -4.16
C ASP A 157 32.47 -2.88 -4.68
N LEU A 158 32.54 -3.60 -5.79
CA LEU A 158 31.48 -4.43 -6.33
C LEU A 158 31.10 -5.45 -5.26
N LEU A 159 29.86 -5.38 -4.76
CA LEU A 159 29.36 -6.39 -3.83
C LEU A 159 29.31 -7.77 -4.54
N PRO A 160 29.72 -8.85 -3.86
CA PRO A 160 29.73 -10.18 -4.44
C PRO A 160 28.33 -10.63 -4.85
N MET A 161 28.24 -11.32 -5.99
CA MET A 161 27.06 -11.93 -6.61
C MET A 161 26.37 -13.04 -5.76
N GLU A 162 26.72 -13.16 -4.48
CA GLU A 162 26.26 -14.20 -3.56
C GLU A 162 25.40 -13.58 -2.44
N TYR A 163 24.33 -12.87 -2.81
CA TYR A 163 23.25 -12.49 -1.89
C TYR A 163 21.92 -12.29 -2.64
N TYR A 164 21.60 -13.23 -3.52
CA TYR A 164 20.22 -13.42 -3.97
C TYR A 164 19.66 -14.61 -3.19
N ASP A 165 18.80 -14.34 -2.20
CA ASP A 165 18.04 -15.37 -1.50
C ASP A 165 17.32 -16.29 -2.50
N GLU A 166 17.22 -17.59 -2.21
CA GLU A 166 16.51 -18.65 -2.96
C GLU A 166 15.11 -18.21 -3.47
N VAL A 167 14.46 -17.26 -2.79
CA VAL A 167 13.17 -16.67 -3.16
C VAL A 167 13.21 -15.91 -4.50
N SER A 168 14.38 -15.40 -4.91
CA SER A 168 14.54 -14.62 -6.16
C SER A 168 14.52 -15.51 -7.39
N ILE A 169 14.96 -16.76 -7.30
CA ILE A 169 14.98 -17.70 -8.43
C ILE A 169 13.58 -18.29 -8.65
N GLU A 170 12.83 -18.59 -7.59
CA GLU A 170 11.41 -18.98 -7.71
C GLU A 170 10.55 -17.86 -8.30
N LEU A 171 10.80 -16.59 -7.93
CA LEU A 171 10.09 -15.46 -8.51
C LEU A 171 10.44 -15.23 -9.99
N LEU A 172 11.69 -15.42 -10.37
CA LEU A 172 12.12 -15.31 -11.77
C LEU A 172 11.62 -16.48 -12.62
N SER A 173 11.58 -17.71 -12.09
CA SER A 173 11.02 -18.86 -12.79
C SER A 173 9.49 -18.76 -12.94
N LEU A 174 8.80 -18.23 -11.93
CA LEU A 174 7.37 -17.93 -11.99
C LEU A 174 7.05 -16.83 -13.01
N LEU A 175 7.86 -15.76 -13.05
CA LEU A 175 7.76 -14.70 -14.07
C LEU A 175 8.03 -15.23 -15.49
N PHE A 176 9.00 -16.15 -15.65
CA PHE A 176 9.32 -16.75 -16.95
C PHE A 176 8.27 -17.77 -17.40
N SER A 177 7.67 -18.53 -16.47
CA SER A 177 6.57 -19.45 -16.74
C SER A 177 5.30 -18.69 -17.15
N LEU A 178 4.95 -17.60 -16.45
CA LEU A 178 3.79 -16.76 -16.77
C LEU A 178 3.94 -15.97 -18.08
N SER A 179 5.17 -15.85 -18.61
CA SER A 179 5.45 -15.16 -19.87
C SER A 179 5.39 -16.07 -21.10
N ASN A 180 5.34 -17.41 -20.94
CA ASN A 180 5.39 -18.36 -22.04
C ASN A 180 4.05 -19.04 -22.40
N ASP A 181 2.98 -18.83 -21.63
CA ASP A 181 1.65 -19.39 -21.93
C ASP A 181 0.82 -18.48 -22.86
N VAL A 182 1.41 -18.08 -24.00
CA VAL A 182 0.64 -17.48 -25.10
C VAL A 182 0.82 -18.36 -26.34
N GLU A 183 -0.11 -19.29 -26.56
CA GLU A 183 -0.24 -19.91 -27.88
C GLU A 183 -0.65 -18.82 -28.87
N LEU A 184 0.27 -18.47 -29.75
CA LEU A 184 0.06 -17.54 -30.83
C LEU A 184 -0.45 -18.31 -32.06
N ASN A 185 -1.42 -17.75 -32.78
CA ASN A 185 -1.77 -18.29 -34.09
C ASN A 185 -0.61 -18.08 -35.09
N SER A 186 -0.71 -18.64 -36.30
CA SER A 186 0.33 -18.55 -37.35
C SER A 186 0.69 -17.11 -37.79
N TYR A 187 0.00 -16.10 -37.24
CA TYR A 187 0.21 -14.69 -37.49
C TYR A 187 0.69 -13.91 -36.25
N GLY A 188 1.04 -14.59 -35.15
CA GLY A 188 1.61 -13.95 -33.97
C GLY A 188 0.59 -13.23 -33.08
N ASN A 189 -0.71 -13.56 -33.18
CA ASN A 189 -1.76 -12.98 -32.35
C ASN A 189 -2.31 -14.01 -31.33
N PRO A 190 -2.66 -13.58 -30.11
CA PRO A 190 -3.30 -14.46 -29.12
C PRO A 190 -4.68 -14.91 -29.60
N PHE A 191 -5.04 -16.18 -29.39
CA PHE A 191 -6.35 -16.72 -29.75
C PHE A 191 -7.47 -15.96 -29.03
N HIS A 192 -8.36 -15.34 -29.81
CA HIS A 192 -9.55 -14.66 -29.32
C HIS A 192 -10.69 -15.67 -29.27
N VAL A 193 -11.27 -15.92 -28.09
CA VAL A 193 -12.50 -16.69 -27.98
C VAL A 193 -13.66 -15.72 -28.22
N ASP A 194 -14.43 -15.93 -29.28
CA ASP A 194 -15.61 -15.11 -29.61
C ASP A 194 -16.82 -15.60 -28.82
N GLU A 195 -17.39 -14.75 -27.96
CA GLU A 195 -18.50 -15.07 -27.06
C GLU A 195 -19.87 -14.66 -27.65
N HIS A 196 -20.06 -14.87 -28.95
CA HIS A 196 -21.33 -14.60 -29.65
C HIS A 196 -21.75 -15.78 -30.54
N ALA A 197 -22.22 -16.86 -29.90
CA ALA A 197 -23.02 -17.90 -30.56
C ALA A 197 -23.92 -18.62 -29.55
N LEU A 198 -24.95 -17.92 -29.05
CA LEU A 198 -26.09 -18.53 -28.37
C LEU A 198 -27.34 -17.67 -28.63
N PHE A 199 -27.79 -17.67 -29.89
CA PHE A 199 -29.19 -17.47 -30.29
C PHE A 199 -29.32 -17.99 -31.73
N ASP A 200 -29.57 -19.29 -31.85
CA ASP A 200 -30.61 -19.92 -32.68
C ASP A 200 -30.55 -21.45 -32.52
#